data_AF-A0A7J3Y0K8-F1
#
_entry.id   AF-A0A7J3Y0K8-F1
#
_cell.length_a   1.000
_cell.length_b   1.000
_cell.length_c   1.000
_cell.angle_alpha   90.00
_cell.angle_beta   90.00
_cell.angle_gamma   90.00
#
_symmetry.space_group_name_H-M   'P 1'
#
loop_
_entity.id
_entity.type
_entity.pdbx_description
1 polymer ?
#
loop_
_entity_poly.entity_id
_entity_poly.type
_entity_poly.pdbx_seq_one_letter_code
_entity_poly.pdbx_strand_id
1 'polypeptide(L)'
;MPSDLVQAYVTCWRNCHLRTLESLAMWGLAVKAWIEECGGEKRFKKVKLELFDGSVVESGCFLDEEVFQSIRIINAYIGFARQNNAIENIKVVD
;
A
#
# COMPACT_ATOMS: atom_id res chain seq x y z
N MET A 1 -16.92 1.86 -11.41
CA MET A 1 -16.12 0.64 -11.69
C MET A 1 -14.97 0.56 -10.69
N PRO A 2 -14.40 -0.63 -10.40
CA PRO A 2 -13.21 -0.78 -9.55
C PRO A 2 -12.07 0.22 -9.85
N SER A 3 -11.88 0.58 -11.13
CA SER A 3 -10.86 1.52 -11.59
C SER A 3 -11.04 2.96 -11.10
N ASP A 4 -12.28 3.43 -10.95
CA ASP A 4 -12.56 4.86 -10.68
C ASP A 4 -12.17 5.22 -9.23
N LEU A 5 -12.32 4.24 -8.34
CA LEU A 5 -11.98 4.36 -6.92
C LEU A 5 -10.47 4.39 -6.72
N VAL A 6 -9.73 3.56 -7.46
CA VAL A 6 -8.25 3.58 -7.45
C VAL A 6 -7.73 4.91 -7.97
N GLN A 7 -8.27 5.43 -9.08
CA GLN A 7 -7.86 6.74 -9.62
C GLN A 7 -8.14 7.91 -8.65
N ALA A 8 -9.23 7.84 -7.88
CA ALA A 8 -9.57 8.90 -6.92
C ALA A 8 -8.66 8.91 -5.67
N TYR A 9 -8.19 7.76 -5.22
CA TYR A 9 -7.45 7.62 -3.95
C TYR A 9 -5.94 7.44 -4.13
N VAL A 10 -5.48 6.95 -5.28
CA VAL A 10 -4.05 6.73 -5.54
C VAL A 10 -3.44 7.96 -6.18
N THR A 11 -2.80 8.79 -5.35
CA THR A 11 -2.10 10.01 -5.80
C THR A 11 -0.64 9.77 -6.19
N CYS A 12 -0.09 8.60 -5.87
CA CYS A 12 1.28 8.22 -6.19
C CYS A 12 1.37 6.73 -6.52
N TRP A 13 2.12 6.40 -7.58
CA TRP A 13 2.27 5.03 -8.08
C TRP A 13 3.67 4.46 -7.89
N ARG A 14 4.71 5.29 -8.01
CA ARG A 14 6.12 4.88 -7.90
C ARG A 14 6.89 5.84 -7.02
N ASN A 15 7.91 5.32 -6.34
CA ASN A 15 8.77 6.08 -5.44
C ASN A 15 7.98 6.86 -4.36
N CYS A 16 6.87 6.29 -3.90
CA CYS A 16 6.00 6.94 -2.94
C CYS A 16 6.61 6.96 -1.52
N HIS A 17 6.12 7.85 -0.67
CA HIS A 17 6.45 7.79 0.75
C HIS A 17 5.78 6.57 1.41
N LEU A 18 6.41 5.95 2.41
CA LEU A 18 5.85 4.79 3.13
C LEU A 18 4.43 5.06 3.67
N ARG A 19 4.22 6.26 4.23
CA ARG A 19 2.90 6.73 4.70
C ARG A 19 1.80 6.69 3.63
N THR A 20 2.14 6.90 2.36
CA THR A 20 1.15 6.78 1.27
C THR A 20 0.64 5.35 1.19
N LEU A 21 1.55 4.38 1.24
CA LEU A 21 1.22 2.95 1.20
C LEU A 21 0.43 2.52 2.43
N GLU A 22 0.81 2.98 3.62
CA GLU A 22 0.06 2.76 4.86
C GLU A 22 -1.38 3.29 4.76
N SER A 23 -1.55 4.47 4.19
CA SER A 23 -2.87 5.07 4.00
C SER A 23 -3.73 4.25 3.04
N LEU A 24 -3.18 3.80 1.91
CA LEU A 24 -3.89 2.93 0.96
C LEU A 24 -4.34 1.62 1.62
N ALA A 25 -3.52 1.06 2.50
CA ALA A 25 -3.88 -0.12 3.27
C ALA A 25 -4.98 0.16 4.29
N MET A 26 -4.90 1.29 5.00
CA MET A 26 -5.93 1.72 5.94
C MET A 26 -7.29 1.95 5.27
N TRP A 27 -7.30 2.50 4.06
CA TRP A 27 -8.51 2.64 3.24
C TRP A 27 -9.04 1.30 2.69
N GLY A 28 -8.33 0.20 2.92
CA GLY A 28 -8.72 -1.13 2.45
C GLY A 28 -8.45 -1.38 0.97
N LEU A 29 -7.74 -0.48 0.29
CA LEU A 29 -7.43 -0.62 -1.14
C LEU A 29 -6.34 -1.67 -1.39
N ALA A 30 -5.47 -1.88 -0.40
CA ALA A 30 -4.42 -2.89 -0.42
C ALA A 30 -4.96 -4.30 -0.18
N VAL A 31 -4.54 -5.26 -1.02
CA VAL A 31 -4.81 -6.69 -0.77
C VAL A 31 -3.57 -7.46 -0.35
N LYS A 32 -2.37 -7.01 -0.71
CA LYS A 32 -1.11 -7.71 -0.38
C LYS A 32 0.07 -6.73 -0.38
N ALA A 33 1.02 -6.90 0.53
CA ALA A 33 2.27 -6.13 0.56
C ALA A 33 3.50 -7.03 0.69
N TRP A 34 4.63 -6.63 0.09
CA TRP A 34 5.91 -7.31 0.22
C TRP A 34 7.08 -6.32 0.14
N ILE A 35 8.25 -6.77 0.59
CA ILE A 35 9.50 -6.00 0.55
C ILE A 35 10.32 -6.41 -0.67
N GLU A 36 10.92 -5.43 -1.34
CA GLU A 36 11.90 -5.62 -2.41
C GLU A 36 13.20 -4.88 -2.05
N GLU A 37 14.35 -5.47 -2.39
CA GLU A 37 15.66 -4.82 -2.15
C GLU A 37 15.93 -3.73 -3.17
N CYS A 38 16.48 -2.61 -2.71
CA CYS A 38 16.89 -1.53 -3.57
C CYS A 38 18.35 -1.70 -3.96
N GLY A 39 18.59 -2.20 -5.18
CA GLY A 39 19.87 -2.15 -5.90
C GLY A 39 21.13 -2.31 -5.04
N GLY A 40 21.55 -3.56 -4.78
CA GLY A 40 22.89 -3.92 -4.26
C GLY A 40 23.21 -3.53 -2.81
N GLU A 41 22.59 -2.48 -2.27
CA GLU A 41 22.81 -1.99 -0.91
C GLU A 41 21.90 -2.71 0.08
N LYS A 42 22.48 -3.58 0.92
CA LYS A 42 21.74 -4.47 1.85
C LYS A 42 20.78 -3.75 2.81
N ARG A 43 20.98 -2.45 3.05
CA ARG A 43 20.22 -1.65 4.02
C ARG A 43 19.03 -0.90 3.43
N PHE A 44 18.94 -0.79 2.11
CA PHE A 44 17.84 -0.07 1.47
C PHE A 44 16.84 -1.04 0.87
N LYS A 45 15.59 -0.84 1.25
CA LYS A 45 14.47 -1.67 0.82
C LYS A 45 13.30 -0.76 0.43
N LYS A 46 12.37 -1.30 -0.32
CA LYS A 46 11.09 -0.64 -0.65
C LYS A 46 9.93 -1.59 -0.40
N VAL A 47 8.76 -1.02 -0.18
CA VAL A 47 7.50 -1.77 -0.08
C VAL A 47 6.79 -1.72 -1.42
N LYS A 48 6.26 -2.86 -1.84
CA LYS A 48 5.30 -2.97 -2.94
C LYS A 48 3.95 -3.38 -2.39
N LEU A 49 2.91 -2.75 -2.90
CA LEU A 49 1.51 -2.98 -2.56
C LEU A 49 0.77 -3.41 -3.82
N GLU A 50 0.08 -4.54 -3.76
CA GLU A 50 -0.94 -4.94 -4.74
C GLU A 50 -2.29 -4.44 -4.24
N LEU A 51 -2.98 -3.69 -5.08
CA LEU A 51 -4.31 -3.17 -4.82
C LEU A 51 -5.38 -4.17 -5.28
N PHE A 52 -6.62 -3.95 -4.84
CA PHE A 52 -7.75 -4.85 -5.13
C PHE A 52 -8.09 -5.00 -6.63
N ASP A 53 -7.66 -4.06 -7.47
CA ASP A 53 -7.79 -4.11 -8.94
C ASP A 53 -6.58 -4.79 -9.63
N GLY A 54 -5.62 -5.30 -8.85
CA GLY A 54 -4.39 -5.93 -9.33
C GLY A 54 -3.27 -4.94 -9.70
N SER A 55 -3.50 -3.63 -9.58
CA SER A 55 -2.46 -2.63 -9.81
C SER A 55 -1.43 -2.61 -8.67
N VAL A 56 -0.23 -2.09 -8.95
CA VAL A 56 0.88 -2.08 -8.00
C VAL A 56 1.34 -0.65 -7.72
N VAL A 57 1.43 -0.33 -6.43
CA VAL A 57 2.03 0.92 -5.92
C VAL A 57 3.31 0.57 -5.18
N GLU A 58 4.37 1.34 -5.43
CA GLU A 58 5.66 1.11 -4.76
C GLU A 58 6.19 2.36 -4.05
N SER A 59 6.81 2.14 -2.89
CA SER A 59 7.54 3.19 -2.19
C SER A 59 8.88 3.49 -2.87
N GLY A 60 9.49 4.60 -2.47
CA GLY A 60 10.92 4.81 -2.66
C GLY A 60 11.76 3.82 -1.84
N CYS A 61 13.06 3.97 -1.92
CA CYS A 61 14.01 3.20 -1.11
C CYS A 61 14.23 3.89 0.24
N PHE A 62 13.97 3.16 1.32
CA PHE A 62 14.12 3.61 2.70
C PHE A 62 15.02 2.65 3.47
N LEU A 63 15.44 3.03 4.67
CA LEU A 63 16.20 2.13 5.53
C LEU A 63 15.32 0.92 5.90
N ASP A 64 15.95 -0.24 5.98
CA ASP A 64 15.29 -1.51 6.30
C ASP A 64 14.46 -1.45 7.58
N GLU A 65 14.94 -0.76 8.63
CA GLU A 65 14.19 -0.51 9.87
C GLU A 65 12.84 0.20 9.62
N GLU A 66 12.84 1.26 8.81
CA GLU A 66 11.63 2.02 8.45
C GLU A 66 10.66 1.15 7.62
N VAL A 67 11.21 0.40 6.68
CA VAL A 67 10.44 -0.52 5.82
C VAL A 67 9.81 -1.64 6.64
N PHE A 68 10.53 -2.23 7.58
CA PHE A 68 10.02 -3.29 8.44
C PHE A 68 8.93 -2.80 9.40
N GLN A 69 9.04 -1.58 9.92
CA GLN A 69 7.97 -0.99 10.71
C GLN A 69 6.74 -0.75 9.84
N SER A 70 6.90 -0.12 8.69
CA SER A 70 5.79 0.22 7.79
C SER A 70 5.06 -1.02 7.28
N ILE A 71 5.77 -2.08 6.88
CA ILE A 71 5.10 -3.29 6.38
C ILE A 71 4.26 -4.00 7.45
N ARG A 72 4.66 -3.92 8.73
CA ARG A 72 3.86 -4.48 9.84
C ARG A 72 2.54 -3.73 9.99
N ILE A 73 2.59 -2.40 9.90
CA ILE A 73 1.41 -1.53 9.95
C ILE A 73 0.49 -1.83 8.75
N ILE A 74 1.06 -1.90 7.54
CA ILE A 74 0.32 -2.22 6.32
C ILE A 74 -0.39 -3.57 6.44
N ASN A 75 0.31 -4.62 6.88
CA ASN A 75 -0.27 -5.95 7.02
C ASN A 75 -1.38 -6.00 8.08
N ALA A 76 -1.25 -5.24 9.17
CA ALA A 76 -2.32 -5.11 10.15
C ALA A 76 -3.58 -4.47 9.54
N TYR A 77 -3.41 -3.37 8.78
CA TYR A 77 -4.54 -2.73 8.10
C TYR A 77 -5.18 -3.62 7.03
N ILE A 78 -4.40 -4.36 6.25
CA ILE A 78 -4.94 -5.35 5.29
C ILE A 78 -5.80 -6.39 6.05
N GLY A 79 -5.31 -6.87 7.19
CA GLY A 79 -6.06 -7.81 8.04
C GLY A 79 -7.40 -7.24 8.50
N PHE A 80 -7.40 -6.02 9.04
CA PHE A 80 -8.63 -5.33 9.48
C PHE A 80 -9.59 -5.03 8.32
N ALA A 81 -9.06 -4.58 7.18
CA ALA A 81 -9.87 -4.28 6.00
C ALA A 81 -10.60 -5.52 5.47
N ARG A 82 -9.93 -6.68 5.47
CA ARG A 82 -10.52 -7.98 5.10
C ARG A 82 -11.60 -8.43 6.08
N GLN A 83 -11.39 -8.26 7.39
CA GLN A 83 -12.38 -8.63 8.40
C GLN A 83 -13.66 -7.79 8.33
N ASN A 84 -13.54 -6.53 7.90
CA ASN A 84 -14.63 -5.56 7.90
C ASN A 84 -15.26 -5.31 6.51
N ASN A 85 -14.87 -6.07 5.48
CA ASN A 85 -15.26 -5.83 4.09
C ASN A 85 -15.10 -4.34 3.67
N ALA A 86 -13.99 -3.71 4.08
CA ALA A 86 -13.83 -2.26 4.00
C ALA A 86 -14.02 -1.70 2.59
N ILE A 87 -13.58 -2.43 1.55
CA ILE A 87 -13.73 -2.03 0.13
C ILE A 87 -15.21 -1.81 -0.24
N GLU A 88 -16.12 -2.69 0.22
CA GLU A 88 -17.55 -2.60 -0.09
C GLU A 88 -18.22 -1.39 0.57
N ASN A 89 -17.59 -0.84 1.62
CA ASN A 89 -18.06 0.32 2.35
C ASN A 89 -17.54 1.65 1.78
N ILE A 90 -16.60 1.63 0.82
CA ILE A 90 -16.07 2.86 0.24
C ILE A 90 -17.10 3.44 -0.72
N LYS A 91 -17.57 4.65 -0.42
CA LYS A 91 -18.45 5.44 -1.28
C LYS A 91 -17.73 6.69 -1.71
N VAL A 92 -17.55 6.85 -3.03
CA VAL A 92 -17.18 8.15 -3.61
C VAL A 92 -18.46 8.99 -3.64
N VAL A 93 -18.41 10.17 -3.02
CA VAL A 93 -19.54 11.12 -3.00
C VAL A 93 -19.14 12.29 -3.90
N ASP A 94 -19.98 12.60 -4.89
CA ASP A 94 -19.81 13.72 -5.82
C ASP A 94 -19.93 15.09 -5.11
#